data_AF-A0A928SXC9-F1
#
_entry.id   AF-A0A928SXC9-F1
#
_cell.length_a   1.000
_cell.length_b   1.000
_cell.length_c   1.000
_cell.angle_alpha   90.00
_cell.angle_beta   90.00
_cell.angle_gamma   90.00
#
_symmetry.space_group_name_H-M   'P 1'
#
loop_
_entity.id
_entity.type
_entity.pdbx_description
1 polymer ?
#
loop_
_entity_poly.entity_id
_entity_poly.type
_entity_poly.pdbx_seq_one_letter_code
_entity_poly.pdbx_strand_id
1 'polypeptide(L)'
;MIEKTRGNVRTELPEPSAPRARSRAPESLPKVSGSSFGEVLERLGTQIDRGEALVKRAASGRHSGMDAGELIALQAGIYRYTEAVDLAAKLVDRSTSAVRTTLQGSGG
;
A
#
# COMPACT_ATOMS: atom_id res chain seq x y z
N MET A 1 30.97 63.03 17.60
CA MET A 1 30.28 62.21 18.62
C MET A 1 28.99 61.74 17.98
N ILE A 2 28.83 60.43 17.80
CA ILE A 2 27.63 59.61 17.45
C ILE A 2 28.13 58.50 16.51
N GLU A 3 28.39 57.30 17.05
CA GLU A 3 28.00 56.07 16.36
C GLU A 3 27.92 54.95 17.39
N LYS A 4 26.70 54.47 17.59
CA LYS A 4 26.36 53.40 18.52
C LYS A 4 26.25 52.12 17.71
N THR A 5 27.27 51.28 17.80
CA THR A 5 27.27 49.89 17.34
C THR A 5 26.24 49.07 18.10
N ARG A 6 25.44 48.28 17.37
CA ARG A 6 24.76 46.99 17.69
C ARG A 6 23.62 46.87 16.67
N GLY A 7 23.55 45.91 15.76
CA GLY A 7 24.10 44.57 15.70
C GLY A 7 22.97 43.72 15.15
N ASN A 8 23.11 43.20 13.93
CA ASN A 8 22.21 42.17 13.43
C ASN A 8 22.91 41.38 12.32
N VAL A 9 23.80 40.46 12.72
CA VAL A 9 24.33 39.45 11.82
C VAL A 9 23.27 38.36 11.74
N ARG A 10 22.42 38.40 10.70
CA ARG A 10 21.68 37.21 10.29
C ARG A 10 22.66 36.28 9.61
N THR A 11 23.14 35.29 10.36
CA THR A 11 23.81 34.12 9.81
C THR A 11 22.77 33.34 9.02
N GLU A 12 22.72 33.52 7.71
CA GLU A 12 21.94 32.63 6.84
C GLU A 12 22.69 31.28 6.78
N LEU A 13 22.14 30.29 7.48
CA LEU A 13 22.54 28.90 7.37
C LEU A 13 22.26 28.45 5.92
N PRO A 14 23.20 27.83 5.19
CA PRO A 14 22.86 27.22 3.92
C PRO A 14 21.90 26.05 4.16
N GLU A 15 20.66 26.17 3.70
CA GLU A 15 19.69 25.09 3.73
C GLU A 15 20.25 23.88 2.96
N PRO A 16 20.17 22.66 3.53
CA PRO A 16 20.52 21.46 2.79
C PRO A 16 19.57 21.34 1.60
N SER A 17 20.13 21.36 0.39
CA SER A 17 19.39 21.12 -0.84
C SER A 17 18.74 19.74 -0.78
N ALA A 18 17.47 19.70 -0.36
CA ALA A 18 16.66 18.51 -0.45
C ALA A 18 16.63 18.06 -1.92
N PRO A 19 16.88 16.78 -2.23
CA PRO A 19 16.70 16.29 -3.59
C PRO A 19 15.25 16.59 -3.97
N ARG A 20 15.05 17.44 -4.99
CA ARG A 20 13.74 17.66 -5.61
C ARG A 20 13.21 16.29 -6.00
N ALA A 21 12.30 15.76 -5.19
CA ALA A 21 11.44 14.67 -5.58
C ALA A 21 10.74 15.17 -6.85
N ARG A 22 11.15 14.64 -8.00
CA ARG A 22 10.40 14.84 -9.23
C ARG A 22 9.01 14.35 -8.88
N SER A 23 8.05 15.28 -8.80
CA SER A 23 6.65 14.93 -8.67
C SER A 23 6.33 14.10 -9.91
N ARG A 24 6.41 12.79 -9.77
CA ARG A 24 5.98 11.86 -10.79
C ARG A 24 4.47 12.04 -10.79
N ALA A 25 3.97 12.75 -11.81
CA ALA A 25 2.54 12.83 -12.08
C ALA A 25 1.96 11.42 -11.91
N PRO A 26 0.79 11.26 -11.28
CA PRO A 26 0.20 9.93 -11.10
C PRO A 26 0.18 9.26 -12.47
N GLU A 27 0.95 8.18 -12.58
CA GLU A 27 0.99 7.33 -13.75
C GLU A 27 -0.47 7.00 -14.06
N SER A 28 -0.95 7.44 -15.24
CA SER A 28 -2.35 7.28 -15.59
C SER A 28 -2.68 5.80 -15.42
N LEU A 29 -3.53 5.48 -14.44
CA LEU A 29 -3.94 4.12 -14.19
C LEU A 29 -4.41 3.55 -15.54
N PRO A 30 -3.88 2.40 -16.00
CA PRO A 30 -4.40 1.78 -17.20
C PRO A 30 -5.90 1.65 -17.00
N LYS A 31 -6.69 2.19 -17.94
CA LYS A 31 -8.14 1.99 -17.95
C LYS A 31 -8.34 0.49 -17.94
N VAL A 32 -8.78 -0.04 -16.81
CA VAL A 32 -9.09 -1.45 -16.67
C VAL A 32 -10.31 -1.68 -17.56
N SER A 33 -10.08 -2.17 -18.77
CA SER A 33 -11.10 -2.86 -19.57
C SER A 33 -11.76 -3.85 -18.62
N GLY A 34 -13.07 -3.69 -18.39
CA GLY A 34 -13.75 -4.21 -17.21
C GLY A 34 -13.40 -5.67 -16.90
N SER A 35 -12.60 -5.87 -15.85
CA SER A 35 -12.28 -7.21 -15.37
C SER A 35 -13.54 -7.84 -14.79
N SER A 36 -13.83 -9.08 -15.18
CA SER A 36 -14.95 -9.81 -14.58
C SER A 36 -14.71 -10.03 -13.08
N PHE A 37 -15.77 -10.23 -12.30
CA PHE A 37 -15.64 -10.56 -10.88
C PHE A 37 -14.70 -11.76 -10.64
N GLY A 38 -14.78 -12.77 -11.52
CA GLY A 38 -13.94 -13.96 -11.45
C GLY A 38 -12.45 -13.64 -11.61
N GLU A 39 -12.10 -12.79 -12.58
CA GLU A 39 -10.70 -12.37 -12.80
C GLU A 39 -10.15 -11.56 -11.62
N VAL A 40 -10.97 -10.69 -11.01
CA VAL A 40 -10.56 -9.94 -9.83
C VAL A 40 -10.35 -10.87 -8.65
N LEU A 41 -11.28 -11.82 -8.44
CA LEU A 41 -11.21 -12.78 -7.36
C LEU A 41 -10.00 -13.73 -7.50
N GLU A 42 -9.72 -14.22 -8.71
CA GLU A 42 -8.57 -15.07 -9.00
C GLU A 42 -7.24 -14.34 -8.73
N ARG A 43 -7.13 -13.10 -9.18
CA ARG A 43 -5.94 -12.26 -8.91
C ARG A 43 -5.74 -12.05 -7.42
N LEU A 44 -6.83 -11.87 -6.69
CA LEU A 44 -6.80 -11.65 -5.25
C LEU A 44 -6.41 -12.92 -4.49
N GLY A 45 -6.98 -14.07 -4.87
CA GLY A 45 -6.59 -15.39 -4.36
C GLY A 45 -5.10 -15.65 -4.56
N THR A 46 -4.57 -15.37 -5.76
CA THR A 46 -3.14 -15.49 -6.05
C THR A 46 -2.27 -14.61 -5.16
N GLN A 47 -2.72 -13.41 -4.77
CA GLN A 47 -1.98 -12.56 -3.82
C GLN A 47 -2.01 -13.12 -2.40
N ILE A 48 -3.15 -13.66 -1.98
CA ILE A 48 -3.35 -14.29 -0.67
C ILE A 48 -2.43 -15.51 -0.53
N ASP A 49 -2.41 -16.42 -1.51
CA ASP A 49 -1.58 -17.64 -1.50
C ASP A 49 -0.08 -17.30 -1.36
N ARG A 50 0.38 -16.26 -2.07
CA ARG A 50 1.76 -15.77 -1.98
C ARG A 50 2.08 -15.22 -0.59
N GLY A 51 1.14 -14.48 0.00
CA GLY A 51 1.26 -13.96 1.35
C GLY A 51 1.32 -15.07 2.39
N GLU A 52 0.43 -16.06 2.29
CA GLU A 52 0.42 -17.23 3.18
C GLU A 52 1.73 -18.01 3.11
N ALA A 53 2.26 -18.25 1.91
CA ALA A 53 3.55 -18.91 1.73
C ALA A 53 4.71 -18.11 2.35
N LEU A 54 4.66 -16.78 2.29
CA LEU A 54 5.64 -15.90 2.93
C LEU A 54 5.54 -15.94 4.45
N VAL A 55 4.33 -15.83 5.01
CA VAL A 55 4.09 -15.91 6.47
C VAL A 55 4.49 -17.29 7.01
N LYS A 56 4.13 -18.37 6.31
CA LYS A 56 4.49 -19.74 6.69
C LYS A 56 5.99 -19.95 6.71
N ARG A 57 6.72 -19.38 5.73
CA ARG A 57 8.19 -19.43 5.70
C ARG A 57 8.81 -18.66 6.87
N ALA A 58 8.27 -17.48 7.19
CA ALA A 58 8.69 -16.76 8.39
C ALA A 58 8.45 -17.63 9.63
N ALA A 59 7.18 -17.96 9.93
CA ALA A 59 6.78 -18.73 11.10
C ALA A 59 7.53 -20.05 11.31
N SER A 60 8.03 -20.69 10.23
CA SER A 60 8.83 -21.91 10.29
C SER A 60 10.23 -21.77 10.92
N GLY A 61 10.62 -20.59 11.42
CA GLY A 61 11.88 -20.44 12.15
C GLY A 61 13.09 -20.09 11.28
N ARG A 62 12.94 -20.03 9.95
CA ARG A 62 14.03 -19.71 9.00
C ARG A 62 14.46 -18.23 9.02
N HIS A 63 14.12 -17.49 10.07
CA HIS A 63 14.56 -16.10 10.30
C HIS A 63 16.00 -16.00 10.84
N SER A 64 16.57 -17.09 11.34
CA SER A 64 17.98 -17.15 11.77
C SER A 64 18.89 -17.03 10.55
N GLY A 65 19.16 -15.79 10.14
CA GLY A 65 19.97 -15.47 8.95
C GLY A 65 19.33 -14.45 8.01
N MET A 66 18.12 -13.94 8.29
CA MET A 66 17.55 -12.87 7.48
C MET A 66 18.31 -11.56 7.69
N ASP A 67 18.69 -10.91 6.59
CA ASP A 67 19.24 -9.57 6.64
C ASP A 67 18.14 -8.51 6.85
N ALA A 68 18.55 -7.26 7.10
CA ALA A 68 17.62 -6.16 7.33
C ALA A 68 16.70 -5.89 6.13
N GLY A 69 17.17 -6.11 4.90
CA GLY A 69 16.37 -5.97 3.68
C GLY A 69 15.31 -7.06 3.56
N GLU A 70 15.64 -8.29 3.93
CA GLU A 70 14.71 -9.42 3.97
C GLU A 70 13.62 -9.22 5.03
N LEU A 71 13.96 -8.64 6.19
CA LEU A 71 12.97 -8.28 7.21
C LEU A 71 12.02 -7.16 6.74
N ILE A 72 12.53 -6.15 6.03
CA ILE A 72 11.70 -5.09 5.45
C ILE A 72 10.79 -5.66 4.35
N ALA A 73 11.32 -6.53 3.49
CA ALA A 73 10.55 -7.21 2.46
C ALA A 73 9.46 -8.11 3.06
N LEU A 74 9.77 -8.79 4.17
CA LEU A 74 8.81 -9.59 4.92
C LEU A 74 7.68 -8.71 5.48
N GLN A 75 8.01 -7.59 6.12
CA GLN A 75 7.02 -6.66 6.67
C GLN A 75 6.12 -6.05 5.57
N ALA A 76 6.70 -5.66 4.44
CA ALA A 76 5.95 -5.19 3.29
C ALA A 76 5.05 -6.30 2.70
N GLY A 77 5.54 -7.54 2.68
CA GLY A 77 4.78 -8.72 2.27
C GLY A 77 3.59 -9.00 3.17
N ILE A 78 3.77 -8.94 4.50
CA ILE A 78 2.70 -9.11 5.49
C ILE A 78 1.65 -8.02 5.34
N TYR A 79 2.06 -6.76 5.20
CA TYR A 79 1.11 -5.65 5.01
C TYR A 79 0.25 -5.84 3.75
N ARG A 80 0.89 -6.17 2.62
CA ARG A 80 0.17 -6.42 1.35
C ARG A 80 -0.75 -7.64 1.42
N TYR A 81 -0.37 -8.67 2.17
CA TYR A 81 -1.21 -9.83 2.43
C TYR A 81 -2.47 -9.45 3.20
N THR A 82 -2.33 -8.70 4.30
CA THR A 82 -3.48 -8.23 5.10
C THR A 82 -4.42 -7.35 4.26
N GLU A 83 -3.87 -6.42 3.47
CA GLU A 83 -4.66 -5.59 2.58
C GLU A 83 -5.41 -6.41 1.52
N ALA A 84 -4.76 -7.43 0.94
CA ALA A 84 -5.40 -8.33 -0.02
C ALA A 84 -6.57 -9.10 0.61
N VAL A 85 -6.40 -9.61 1.84
CA VAL A 85 -7.48 -10.30 2.57
C VAL A 85 -8.65 -9.34 2.86
N ASP A 86 -8.37 -8.12 3.31
CA ASP A 86 -9.40 -7.11 3.57
C ASP A 86 -10.19 -6.73 2.32
N LEU A 87 -9.50 -6.57 1.19
CA LEU A 87 -10.14 -6.30 -0.10
C LEU A 87 -11.01 -7.47 -0.55
N ALA A 88 -10.58 -8.71 -0.27
CA ALA A 88 -11.34 -9.90 -0.63
C ALA A 88 -12.65 -9.98 0.16
N ALA A 89 -12.56 -9.73 1.46
CA ALA A 89 -13.73 -9.69 2.34
C ALA A 89 -14.75 -8.63 1.87
N LYS A 90 -14.28 -7.42 1.56
CA LYS A 90 -15.15 -6.33 1.07
C LYS A 90 -15.79 -6.66 -0.28
N LEU A 91 -15.04 -7.28 -1.18
CA LEU A 91 -15.51 -7.69 -2.49
C LEU A 91 -16.63 -8.74 -2.38
N VAL A 92 -16.44 -9.75 -1.53
CA VAL A 92 -17.44 -10.80 -1.25
C VAL A 92 -18.69 -10.21 -0.61
N ASP A 93 -18.55 -9.32 0.38
CA ASP A 93 -19.69 -8.68 1.04
C ASP A 93 -20.53 -7.84 0.05
N ARG A 94 -19.85 -7.05 -0.79
CA ARG A 94 -20.52 -6.22 -1.80
C ARG A 94 -21.27 -7.07 -2.84
N SER A 95 -20.65 -8.15 -3.31
CA SER A 95 -21.29 -9.08 -4.25
C SER A 95 -22.50 -9.78 -3.63
N THR A 96 -22.38 -10.24 -2.39
CA THR A 96 -23.49 -10.87 -1.66
C THR A 96 -24.66 -9.91 -1.46
N SER A 97 -24.34 -8.66 -1.11
CA SER A 97 -25.34 -7.59 -0.98
C SER A 97 -26.05 -7.31 -2.31
N ALA A 98 -25.31 -7.24 -3.42
CA ALA A 98 -25.89 -7.05 -4.75
C ALA A 98 -26.82 -8.21 -5.14
N VAL A 99 -26.42 -9.46 -4.90
CA VAL A 99 -27.27 -10.64 -5.13
C VAL A 99 -28.56 -10.55 -4.31
N ARG A 100 -28.45 -10.24 -3.01
CA ARG A 100 -29.62 -10.05 -2.14
C ARG A 100 -30.56 -8.98 -2.70
N THR A 101 -30.03 -7.83 -3.12
CA THR A 101 -30.83 -6.75 -3.71
C THR A 101 -31.54 -7.21 -4.98
N THR A 102 -30.89 -7.97 -5.85
CA THR A 102 -31.55 -8.49 -7.08
C THR A 102 -32.68 -9.47 -6.77
N LEU A 103 -32.47 -10.38 -5.80
CA LEU A 103 -33.48 -11.35 -5.39
C LEU A 103 -34.67 -10.69 -4.68
N GLN A 104 -34.42 -9.66 -3.87
CA GLN A 104 -35.47 -8.94 -3.14
C GLN A 104 -36.18 -7.88 -3.99
N GLY A 105 -35.50 -7.29 -4.98
CA GLY A 105 -36.05 -6.28 -5.88
C GLY A 105 -36.86 -6.83 -7.05
N SER A 106 -36.72 -8.13 -7.36
CA SER A 106 -37.44 -8.82 -8.45
C SER A 106 -38.79 -9.42 -8.02
N GLY A 107 -39.20 -9.27 -6.76
CA GLY A 107 -40.42 -9.87 -6.19
C GLY A 107 -41.60 -8.92 -5.98
N GLY A 108 -41.67 -7.82 -6.73
CA GLY A 108 -42.76 -6.83 -6.69
C GLY A 108 -43.63 -6.85 -7.93
#